data_AF-A0A2W1ATM3-F1
#
_entry.id   AF-A0A2W1ATM3-F1
#
_cell.length_a   1.000
_cell.length_b   1.000
_cell.length_c   1.000
_cell.angle_alpha   90.00
_cell.angle_beta   90.00
_cell.angle_gamma   90.00
#
_symmetry.space_group_name_H-M   'P 1'
#
loop_
_entity.id
_entity.type
_entity.pdbx_description
1 polymer ?
#
loop_
_entity_poly.entity_id
_entity_poly.type
_entity_poly.pdbx_seq_one_letter_code
_entity_poly.pdbx_strand_id
1 'polypeptide(L)'
;MVKKIRVGLLGGSGVYGWGGLAHAPAIAALPEYELIAVGTSKPETAAKAASDLNAPYGYSDYRELIANTEVDLVSVSVKAPLHYEMTVAALEAGKSVFTEWPLGANSKEATKMTSLANSTGLPNIVGLQARVSPGILHLKELIDTGYIGTPLSCSMTMFLTGRERDSVNAWEGDRKQGGNVLTIHAGHSLDALAFCIGDFAELSSYLTTQLKTWHVSDTNEDVAVDAPDNILVNGLLENGCVISAHIGSTPGPASGWRMHVFGSEGSLLGLSTLMLQYGDISLYGARKEKVGDSYRYLGSGAFEEISIPNQHRFVPDSVPNGPPLNIAQLYRRLSNKILFDTPLEPDFKHALKHHKLLDSIQDAAKTGRVIKL
;
A
#
# COMPACT_ATOMS: atom_id res chain seq x y z
N MET A 1 23.59 9.90 22.02
CA MET A 1 22.72 8.96 21.27
C MET A 1 21.40 9.65 21.04
N VAL A 2 20.86 9.59 19.81
CA VAL A 2 19.50 10.09 19.53
C VAL A 2 18.52 9.19 20.31
N LYS A 3 17.56 9.79 21.01
CA LYS A 3 16.53 9.04 21.75
C LYS A 3 15.71 8.23 20.74
N LYS A 4 15.61 6.91 20.94
CA LYS A 4 14.80 6.03 20.09
C LYS A 4 13.31 6.38 20.21
N ILE A 5 12.58 6.19 19.12
CA ILE A 5 11.13 6.31 19.07
C ILE A 5 10.53 4.98 19.58
N ARG A 6 9.81 5.03 20.69
CA ARG A 6 9.21 3.86 21.32
C ARG A 6 7.86 3.54 20.68
N VAL A 7 7.74 2.35 20.09
CA VAL A 7 6.60 1.94 19.27
C VAL A 7 5.66 1.01 20.05
N GLY A 8 4.37 1.28 19.95
CA GLY A 8 3.30 0.36 20.29
C GLY A 8 2.65 -0.20 19.01
N LEU A 9 2.72 -1.51 18.79
CA LEU A 9 2.19 -2.18 17.59
C LEU A 9 0.84 -2.84 17.87
N LEU A 10 -0.23 -2.33 17.28
CA LEU A 10 -1.54 -2.96 17.25
C LEU A 10 -1.62 -3.92 16.05
N GLY A 11 -2.03 -5.17 16.29
CA GLY A 11 -2.10 -6.22 15.27
C GLY A 11 -0.81 -7.04 15.10
N GLY A 12 0.09 -7.00 16.08
CA GLY A 12 1.32 -7.80 16.13
C GLY A 12 1.11 -9.26 16.54
N SER A 13 -0.03 -9.88 16.24
CA SER A 13 -0.30 -11.26 16.66
C SER A 13 0.51 -12.28 15.85
N GLY A 14 1.59 -12.81 16.45
CA GLY A 14 2.40 -13.90 15.90
C GLY A 14 3.17 -13.53 14.62
N VAL A 15 3.88 -14.51 14.04
CA VAL A 15 4.68 -14.33 12.80
C VAL A 15 3.80 -14.31 11.53
N TYR A 16 2.51 -14.64 11.64
CA TYR A 16 1.64 -14.87 10.48
C TYR A 16 0.80 -13.66 10.05
N GLY A 17 0.47 -12.74 10.96
CA GLY A 17 -0.25 -11.51 10.61
C GLY A 17 0.68 -10.43 10.02
N TRP A 18 0.14 -9.53 9.19
CA TRP A 18 0.92 -8.46 8.56
C TRP A 18 1.78 -7.65 9.56
N GLY A 19 1.24 -7.36 10.74
CA GLY A 19 1.97 -6.65 11.80
C GLY A 19 3.21 -7.41 12.28
N GLY A 20 3.13 -8.72 12.47
CA GLY A 20 4.28 -9.53 12.87
C GLY A 20 5.20 -9.92 11.71
N LEU A 21 4.66 -10.10 10.51
CA LEU A 21 5.41 -10.48 9.30
C LEU A 21 6.22 -9.30 8.73
N ALA A 22 5.69 -8.08 8.80
CA ALA A 22 6.27 -6.91 8.14
C ALA A 22 6.67 -5.81 9.14
N HIS A 23 5.78 -5.36 10.04
CA HIS A 23 6.06 -4.23 10.92
C HIS A 23 7.06 -4.57 12.02
N ALA A 24 6.86 -5.67 12.76
CA ALA A 24 7.75 -6.04 13.85
C ALA A 24 9.23 -6.23 13.41
N PRO A 25 9.55 -7.01 12.36
CA PRO A 25 10.93 -7.10 11.87
C PRO A 25 11.47 -5.78 11.30
N ALA A 26 10.63 -4.95 10.68
CA ALA A 26 11.03 -3.62 10.23
C ALA A 26 11.43 -2.71 11.39
N ILE A 27 10.60 -2.64 12.44
CA ILE A 27 10.88 -1.87 13.66
C ILE A 27 12.16 -2.37 14.34
N ALA A 28 12.30 -3.69 14.50
CA ALA A 28 13.44 -4.30 15.18
C ALA A 28 14.78 -4.04 14.48
N ALA A 29 14.77 -3.93 13.14
CA ALA A 29 15.98 -3.75 12.34
C ALA A 29 16.40 -2.27 12.20
N LEU A 30 15.58 -1.31 12.61
CA LEU A 30 15.88 0.12 12.50
C LEU A 30 16.46 0.70 13.80
N PRO A 31 17.63 1.35 13.76
CA PRO A 31 18.27 1.89 14.96
C PRO A 31 17.51 3.05 15.60
N GLU A 32 16.64 3.73 14.85
CA GLU A 32 15.81 4.84 15.33
C GLU A 32 14.65 4.39 16.23
N TYR A 33 14.33 3.10 16.25
CA TYR A 33 13.12 2.57 16.88
C TYR A 33 13.40 1.53 17.97
N GLU A 34 12.40 1.36 18.83
CA GLU A 34 12.32 0.31 19.84
C GLU A 34 10.86 -0.13 19.95
N LEU A 35 10.58 -1.43 19.81
CA LEU A 35 9.25 -1.98 20.04
C LEU A 35 9.05 -2.18 21.55
N ILE A 36 8.18 -1.38 22.17
CA ILE A 36 7.96 -1.46 23.62
C ILE A 36 6.64 -2.13 24.00
N ALA A 37 5.66 -2.11 23.10
CA ALA A 37 4.33 -2.62 23.37
C ALA A 37 3.73 -3.31 22.15
N VAL A 38 2.99 -4.40 22.37
CA VAL A 38 2.22 -5.09 21.33
C VAL A 38 0.79 -5.28 21.80
N GLY A 39 -0.18 -4.98 20.93
CA GLY A 39 -1.60 -5.15 21.18
C GLY A 39 -2.22 -6.21 20.27
N THR A 40 -2.94 -7.15 20.87
CA THR A 40 -3.77 -8.14 20.16
C THR A 40 -5.17 -8.16 20.76
N SER A 41 -6.09 -9.00 20.26
CA SER A 41 -7.48 -9.05 20.74
C SER A 41 -7.71 -9.94 21.96
N LYS A 42 -6.73 -10.74 22.40
CA LYS A 42 -6.88 -11.69 23.51
C LYS A 42 -5.66 -11.71 24.43
N PRO A 43 -5.83 -11.76 25.77
CA PRO A 43 -4.72 -11.74 26.73
C PRO A 43 -3.62 -12.76 26.44
N GLU A 44 -3.99 -14.00 26.11
CA GLU A 44 -3.04 -15.08 25.84
C GLU A 44 -2.20 -14.82 24.58
N THR A 45 -2.81 -14.23 23.55
CA THR A 45 -2.09 -13.88 22.31
C THR A 45 -1.24 -12.62 22.48
N ALA A 46 -1.65 -11.69 23.36
CA ALA A 46 -0.91 -10.47 23.67
C ALA A 46 0.37 -10.80 24.44
N ALA A 47 0.27 -11.64 25.48
CA ALA A 47 1.42 -12.11 26.24
C ALA A 47 2.40 -12.91 25.36
N LYS A 48 1.88 -13.79 24.50
CA LYS A 48 2.70 -14.53 23.54
C LYS A 48 3.39 -13.60 22.55
N ALA A 49 2.68 -12.64 21.95
CA ALA A 49 3.25 -11.71 20.98
C ALA A 49 4.33 -10.82 21.60
N ALA A 50 4.11 -10.34 22.82
CA ALA A 50 5.12 -9.58 23.55
C ALA A 50 6.40 -10.40 23.78
N SER A 51 6.26 -11.66 24.19
CA SER A 51 7.39 -12.58 24.33
C SER A 51 8.10 -12.86 23.01
N ASP A 52 7.36 -13.22 21.95
CA ASP A 52 7.92 -13.58 20.64
C ASP A 52 8.66 -12.40 19.98
N LEU A 53 8.16 -11.18 20.19
CA LEU A 53 8.69 -9.95 19.59
C LEU A 53 9.65 -9.17 20.53
N ASN A 54 9.95 -9.72 21.71
CA ASN A 54 10.78 -9.08 22.74
C ASN A 54 10.29 -7.68 23.16
N ALA A 55 8.98 -7.48 23.22
CA ALA A 55 8.37 -6.27 23.73
C ALA A 55 8.10 -6.41 25.25
N PRO A 56 8.47 -5.40 26.08
CA PRO A 56 8.17 -5.40 27.51
C PRO A 56 6.68 -5.52 27.85
N TYR A 57 5.79 -4.99 27.01
CA TYR A 57 4.36 -4.93 27.30
C TYR A 57 3.52 -5.64 26.24
N GLY A 58 2.59 -6.48 26.69
CA GLY A 58 1.53 -7.09 25.88
C GLY A 58 0.16 -6.64 26.39
N TYR A 59 -0.67 -6.09 25.50
CA TYR A 59 -2.01 -5.60 25.83
C TYR A 59 -3.09 -6.33 25.03
N SER A 60 -4.21 -6.66 25.67
CA SER A 60 -5.41 -7.17 25.00
C SER A 60 -6.48 -6.10 24.75
N ASP A 61 -6.30 -4.91 25.31
CA ASP A 61 -7.09 -3.72 25.00
C ASP A 61 -6.17 -2.67 24.37
N TYR A 62 -6.52 -2.20 23.17
CA TYR A 62 -5.75 -1.18 22.46
C TYR A 62 -5.69 0.14 23.26
N ARG A 63 -6.70 0.42 24.09
CA ARG A 63 -6.76 1.65 24.90
C ARG A 63 -5.68 1.66 25.97
N GLU A 64 -5.36 0.50 26.55
CA GLU A 64 -4.29 0.39 27.55
C GLU A 64 -2.91 0.58 26.91
N LEU A 65 -2.69 0.02 25.71
CA LEU A 65 -1.47 0.27 24.94
C LEU A 65 -1.31 1.77 24.61
N ILE A 66 -2.40 2.42 24.20
CA ILE A 66 -2.41 3.86 23.91
C ILE A 66 -2.26 4.68 25.20
N ALA A 67 -2.78 4.23 26.34
CA ALA A 67 -2.60 4.92 27.62
C ALA A 67 -1.15 4.84 28.15
N ASN A 68 -0.33 3.90 27.66
CA ASN A 68 1.06 3.77 28.07
C ASN A 68 1.85 5.03 27.68
N THR A 69 2.34 5.75 28.70
CA THR A 69 3.11 6.99 28.58
C THR A 69 4.52 6.78 28.00
N GLU A 70 4.98 5.53 27.95
CA GLU A 70 6.23 5.19 27.27
C GLU A 70 6.08 5.10 25.75
N VAL A 71 4.88 4.95 25.20
CA VAL A 71 4.70 4.84 23.75
C VAL A 71 4.73 6.22 23.10
N ASP A 72 5.63 6.43 22.15
CA ASP A 72 5.75 7.69 21.36
C ASP A 72 4.99 7.60 20.02
N LEU A 73 4.92 6.41 19.43
CA LEU A 73 4.32 6.11 18.12
C LEU A 73 3.42 4.88 18.21
N VAL A 74 2.20 4.95 17.67
CA VAL A 74 1.31 3.79 17.53
C VAL A 74 1.30 3.33 16.07
N SER A 75 1.62 2.05 15.84
CA SER A 75 1.46 1.39 14.53
C SER A 75 0.17 0.59 14.53
N VAL A 76 -0.79 1.00 13.70
CA VAL A 76 -2.12 0.39 13.54
C VAL A 76 -2.08 -0.54 12.32
N SER A 77 -1.81 -1.82 12.57
CA SER A 77 -1.73 -2.89 11.56
C SER A 77 -2.78 -3.98 11.84
N VAL A 78 -4.05 -3.57 11.91
CA VAL A 78 -5.20 -4.45 12.18
C VAL A 78 -6.11 -4.54 10.95
N LYS A 79 -7.30 -5.13 11.08
CA LYS A 79 -8.29 -5.10 10.00
C LYS A 79 -8.79 -3.66 9.78
N ALA A 80 -9.03 -3.29 8.51
CA ALA A 80 -9.43 -1.95 8.12
C ALA A 80 -10.60 -1.32 8.92
N PRO A 81 -11.68 -2.06 9.29
CA PRO A 81 -12.77 -1.50 10.11
C PRO A 81 -12.33 -0.91 11.46
N LEU A 82 -11.20 -1.38 12.00
CA LEU A 82 -10.68 -0.95 13.30
C LEU A 82 -9.69 0.22 13.20
N HIS A 83 -9.28 0.60 11.98
CA HIS A 83 -8.30 1.67 11.79
C HIS A 83 -8.78 3.00 12.35
N TYR A 84 -10.05 3.34 12.11
CA TYR A 84 -10.62 4.62 12.53
C TYR A 84 -10.54 4.82 14.04
N GLU A 85 -11.12 3.90 14.83
CA GLU A 85 -11.17 4.07 16.29
C GLU A 85 -9.78 4.06 16.93
N MET A 86 -8.88 3.18 16.48
CA MET A 86 -7.56 3.03 17.07
C MET A 86 -6.64 4.20 16.71
N THR A 87 -6.72 4.69 15.48
CA THR A 87 -5.93 5.84 15.02
C THR A 87 -6.40 7.14 15.70
N VAL A 88 -7.72 7.36 15.79
CA VAL A 88 -8.28 8.53 16.48
C VAL A 88 -7.85 8.54 17.94
N ALA A 89 -7.99 7.41 18.65
CA ALA A 89 -7.56 7.29 20.03
C ALA A 89 -6.06 7.58 20.22
N ALA A 90 -5.20 7.12 19.30
CA ALA A 90 -3.77 7.38 19.37
C ALA A 90 -3.43 8.86 19.16
N LEU A 91 -4.07 9.52 18.19
CA LEU A 91 -3.89 10.95 17.93
C LEU A 91 -4.40 11.81 19.10
N GLU A 92 -5.57 11.48 19.66
CA GLU A 92 -6.13 12.16 20.84
C GLU A 92 -5.24 12.00 22.08
N ALA A 93 -4.53 10.87 22.20
CA ALA A 93 -3.53 10.63 23.23
C ALA A 93 -2.17 11.33 22.97
N GLY A 94 -2.06 12.14 21.92
CA GLY A 94 -0.85 12.91 21.61
C GLY A 94 0.28 12.09 20.97
N LYS A 95 -0.04 10.95 20.33
CA LYS A 95 0.97 10.04 19.76
C LYS A 95 1.04 10.17 18.24
N SER A 96 2.26 10.11 17.70
CA SER A 96 2.44 9.93 16.24
C SER A 96 1.80 8.61 15.81
N VAL A 97 1.39 8.48 14.54
CA VAL A 97 0.69 7.28 14.06
C VAL A 97 1.22 6.77 12.72
N PHE A 98 1.41 5.46 12.63
CA PHE A 98 1.45 4.72 11.36
C PHE A 98 0.14 3.97 11.23
N THR A 99 -0.63 4.17 10.16
CA THR A 99 -1.86 3.39 9.92
C THR A 99 -1.77 2.66 8.58
N GLU A 100 -2.06 1.37 8.54
CA GLU A 100 -2.09 0.62 7.28
C GLU A 100 -3.13 1.17 6.29
N TRP A 101 -2.87 0.97 5.00
CA TRP A 101 -3.86 1.23 3.96
C TRP A 101 -4.92 0.10 3.92
N PRO A 102 -6.22 0.40 3.72
CA PRO A 102 -6.83 1.72 3.59
C PRO A 102 -6.91 2.49 4.91
N LEU A 103 -6.70 3.82 4.85
CA LEU A 103 -6.63 4.66 6.06
C LEU A 103 -7.85 4.49 6.98
N GLY A 104 -9.06 4.50 6.43
CA GLY A 104 -10.29 4.09 7.10
C GLY A 104 -11.14 3.23 6.17
N ALA A 105 -12.28 2.75 6.63
CA ALA A 105 -13.17 1.91 5.84
C ALA A 105 -13.78 2.65 4.63
N ASN A 106 -13.77 3.98 4.66
CA ASN A 106 -14.31 4.85 3.61
C ASN A 106 -13.68 6.26 3.70
N SER A 107 -13.95 7.08 2.68
CA SER A 107 -13.44 8.46 2.62
C SER A 107 -13.93 9.38 3.73
N LYS A 108 -15.10 9.11 4.34
CA LYS A 108 -15.62 9.91 5.46
C LYS A 108 -14.78 9.69 6.71
N GLU A 109 -14.42 8.45 7.02
CA GLU A 109 -13.48 8.12 8.10
C GLU A 109 -12.10 8.70 7.81
N ALA A 110 -11.56 8.49 6.60
CA ALA A 110 -10.28 9.06 6.19
C ALA A 110 -10.27 10.59 6.32
N THR A 111 -11.38 11.28 6.00
CA THR A 111 -11.52 12.73 6.16
C THR A 111 -11.40 13.16 7.62
N LYS A 112 -12.09 12.47 8.53
CA LYS A 112 -12.04 12.75 9.97
C LYS A 112 -10.66 12.50 10.55
N MET A 113 -10.04 11.37 10.21
CA MET A 113 -8.68 11.02 10.65
C MET A 113 -7.66 12.03 10.15
N THR A 114 -7.74 12.42 8.88
CA THR A 114 -6.86 13.45 8.29
C THR A 114 -7.05 14.80 8.96
N SER A 115 -8.30 15.19 9.24
CA SER A 115 -8.61 16.46 9.91
C SER A 115 -8.03 16.51 11.33
N LEU A 116 -8.14 15.41 12.09
CA LEU A 116 -7.58 15.29 13.43
C LEU A 116 -6.05 15.25 13.42
N ALA A 117 -5.44 14.51 12.49
CA ALA A 117 -3.98 14.49 12.34
C ALA A 117 -3.44 15.89 12.00
N ASN A 118 -4.16 16.65 11.17
CA ASN A 118 -3.81 18.04 10.86
C ASN A 118 -3.97 18.98 12.06
N SER A 119 -5.02 18.83 12.87
CA SER A 119 -5.25 19.71 14.02
C SER A 119 -4.29 19.43 15.18
N THR A 120 -3.82 18.19 15.33
CA THR A 120 -2.81 17.82 16.34
C THR A 120 -1.39 18.17 15.91
N GLY A 121 -1.12 18.26 14.61
CA GLY A 121 0.22 18.49 14.06
C GLY A 121 1.17 17.30 14.23
N LEU A 122 0.66 16.14 14.66
CA LEU A 122 1.44 14.95 14.92
C LEU A 122 1.88 14.28 13.59
N PRO A 123 3.14 13.85 13.48
CA PRO A 123 3.61 13.05 12.35
C PRO A 123 2.73 11.81 12.14
N ASN A 124 2.31 11.59 10.90
CA ASN A 124 1.47 10.47 10.51
C ASN A 124 1.89 9.94 9.14
N ILE A 125 1.79 8.62 8.96
CA ILE A 125 2.09 7.96 7.69
C ILE A 125 1.06 6.86 7.42
N VAL A 126 0.75 6.63 6.14
CA VAL A 126 -0.11 5.52 5.71
C VAL A 126 0.71 4.39 5.08
N GLY A 127 0.28 3.14 5.28
CA GLY A 127 0.89 1.93 4.70
C GLY A 127 0.71 1.80 3.19
N LEU A 128 1.22 2.74 2.39
CA LEU A 128 1.29 2.71 0.93
C LEU A 128 2.75 2.46 0.49
N GLN A 129 3.31 1.35 0.95
CA GLN A 129 4.74 1.04 0.86
C GLN A 129 5.31 0.86 -0.56
N ALA A 130 4.47 0.72 -1.59
CA ALA A 130 4.93 0.70 -2.97
C ALA A 130 5.71 1.98 -3.34
N ARG A 131 5.35 3.14 -2.76
CA ARG A 131 6.01 4.44 -2.99
C ARG A 131 7.46 4.53 -2.46
N VAL A 132 7.89 3.51 -1.71
CA VAL A 132 9.28 3.37 -1.28
C VAL A 132 9.94 2.12 -1.84
N SER A 133 9.20 1.24 -2.52
CA SER A 133 9.80 0.02 -3.11
C SER A 133 10.95 0.39 -4.05
N PRO A 134 12.14 -0.23 -3.92
CA PRO A 134 13.28 0.09 -4.78
C PRO A 134 12.98 0.01 -6.28
N GLY A 135 12.19 -0.99 -6.70
CA GLY A 135 11.81 -1.13 -8.10
C GLY A 135 10.80 -0.07 -8.55
N ILE A 136 9.83 0.31 -7.71
CA ILE A 136 8.88 1.39 -8.04
C ILE A 136 9.58 2.75 -8.08
N LEU A 137 10.49 3.01 -7.13
CA LEU A 137 11.32 4.22 -7.13
C LEU A 137 12.18 4.30 -8.39
N HIS A 138 12.79 3.19 -8.81
CA HIS A 138 13.59 3.17 -10.04
C HIS A 138 12.73 3.32 -11.31
N LEU A 139 11.55 2.68 -11.36
CA LEU A 139 10.60 2.88 -12.45
C LEU A 139 10.21 4.35 -12.59
N LYS A 140 9.88 5.00 -11.48
CA LYS A 140 9.59 6.43 -11.43
C LYS A 140 10.79 7.25 -11.90
N GLU A 141 11.99 6.98 -11.37
CA GLU A 141 13.22 7.67 -11.77
C GLU A 141 13.48 7.58 -13.28
N LEU A 142 13.30 6.40 -13.89
CA LEU A 142 13.47 6.20 -15.33
C LEU A 142 12.46 7.03 -16.13
N ILE A 143 11.21 7.12 -15.68
CA ILE A 143 10.19 7.97 -16.32
C ILE A 143 10.55 9.45 -16.16
N ASP A 144 10.85 9.89 -14.94
CA ASP A 144 11.15 11.29 -14.61
C ASP A 144 12.42 11.80 -15.33
N THR A 145 13.42 10.93 -15.53
CA THR A 145 14.66 11.24 -16.26
C THR A 145 14.55 11.11 -17.77
N GLY A 146 13.37 10.76 -18.29
CA GLY A 146 13.06 10.76 -19.72
C GLY A 146 13.50 9.51 -20.48
N TYR A 147 13.71 8.36 -19.81
CA TYR A 147 14.10 7.10 -20.46
C TYR A 147 13.17 6.71 -21.61
N ILE A 148 11.86 6.97 -21.47
CA ILE A 148 10.83 6.72 -22.48
C ILE A 148 10.39 7.98 -23.24
N GLY A 149 11.02 9.13 -23.01
CA GLY A 149 10.54 10.42 -23.51
C GLY A 149 9.22 10.81 -22.86
N THR A 150 8.24 11.25 -23.66
CA THR A 150 6.90 11.62 -23.16
C THR A 150 6.03 10.36 -22.98
N PRO A 151 5.44 10.10 -21.79
CA PRO A 151 4.47 9.02 -21.62
C PRO A 151 3.24 9.22 -22.51
N LEU A 152 2.88 8.20 -23.29
CA LEU A 152 1.77 8.24 -24.25
C LEU A 152 0.61 7.36 -23.80
N SER A 153 0.92 6.14 -23.34
CA SER A 153 -0.08 5.16 -22.92
C SER A 153 0.44 4.28 -21.79
N CYS A 154 -0.44 3.87 -20.89
CA CYS A 154 -0.15 2.90 -19.83
C CYS A 154 -1.22 1.81 -19.79
N SER A 155 -0.77 0.55 -19.75
CA SER A 155 -1.61 -0.60 -19.44
C SER A 155 -1.18 -1.22 -18.12
N MET A 156 -2.10 -1.34 -17.17
CA MET A 156 -1.85 -1.98 -15.88
C MET A 156 -2.83 -3.14 -15.67
N THR A 157 -2.31 -4.27 -15.22
CA THR A 157 -3.14 -5.39 -14.75
C THR A 157 -2.67 -5.83 -13.39
N MET A 158 -3.62 -6.19 -12.53
CA MET A 158 -3.33 -6.86 -11.27
C MET A 158 -4.35 -7.98 -11.11
N PHE A 159 -3.88 -9.22 -10.97
CA PHE A 159 -4.75 -10.35 -10.66
C PHE A 159 -4.15 -11.15 -9.51
N LEU A 160 -4.98 -11.43 -8.51
CA LEU A 160 -4.65 -12.35 -7.44
C LEU A 160 -5.60 -13.55 -7.44
N THR A 161 -5.09 -14.68 -6.95
CA THR A 161 -5.89 -15.88 -6.76
C THR A 161 -6.82 -15.65 -5.57
N GLY A 162 -8.12 -15.68 -5.82
CA GLY A 162 -9.16 -15.68 -4.80
C GLY A 162 -9.89 -17.01 -4.80
N ARG A 163 -9.33 -18.03 -4.14
CA ARG A 163 -10.10 -19.19 -3.70
C ARG A 163 -9.87 -19.45 -2.23
N GLU A 164 -10.98 -19.75 -1.58
CA GLU A 164 -11.14 -20.05 -0.15
C GLU A 164 -10.73 -18.87 0.74
N ARG A 165 -11.65 -18.51 1.63
CA ARG A 165 -11.37 -17.58 2.73
C ARG A 165 -11.52 -18.36 4.01
N ASP A 166 -10.66 -18.11 4.97
CA ASP A 166 -10.95 -18.51 6.33
C ASP A 166 -11.93 -17.51 6.97
N SER A 167 -12.51 -17.88 8.10
CA SER A 167 -13.41 -17.03 8.87
C SER A 167 -12.75 -15.71 9.29
N VAL A 168 -11.41 -15.70 9.40
CA VAL A 168 -10.63 -14.50 9.74
C VAL A 168 -10.67 -13.47 8.60
N ASN A 169 -10.74 -13.87 7.34
CA ASN A 169 -10.71 -12.98 6.18
C ASN A 169 -12.06 -12.87 5.43
N ALA A 170 -13.09 -13.62 5.85
CA ALA A 170 -14.43 -13.56 5.25
C ALA A 170 -15.06 -12.15 5.25
N TRP A 171 -14.65 -11.27 6.17
CA TRP A 171 -15.11 -9.88 6.25
C TRP A 171 -14.83 -9.06 4.99
N GLU A 172 -13.84 -9.44 4.16
CA GLU A 172 -13.52 -8.74 2.90
C GLU A 172 -14.64 -8.85 1.85
N GLY A 173 -15.56 -9.80 2.03
CA GLY A 173 -16.70 -10.02 1.13
C GLY A 173 -17.81 -8.99 1.30
N ASP A 174 -17.85 -8.32 2.47
CA ASP A 174 -18.79 -7.25 2.78
C ASP A 174 -18.14 -5.90 2.45
N ARG A 175 -18.64 -5.24 1.40
CA ARG A 175 -18.16 -3.95 0.92
C ARG A 175 -18.09 -2.90 2.02
N LYS A 176 -18.99 -2.93 3.01
CA LYS A 176 -19.07 -1.93 4.07
C LYS A 176 -17.90 -1.99 5.06
N GLN A 177 -17.20 -3.11 5.12
CA GLN A 177 -16.02 -3.26 5.97
C GLN A 177 -14.80 -2.51 5.43
N GLY A 178 -14.87 -2.02 4.18
CA GLY A 178 -13.85 -1.13 3.61
C GLY A 178 -12.56 -1.82 3.18
N GLY A 179 -12.39 -3.12 3.39
CA GLY A 179 -11.31 -3.93 2.81
C GLY A 179 -11.86 -4.86 1.74
N ASN A 180 -11.42 -4.71 0.49
CA ASN A 180 -11.80 -5.56 -0.65
C ASN A 180 -10.87 -5.30 -1.84
N VAL A 181 -11.14 -5.92 -3.00
CA VAL A 181 -10.31 -5.77 -4.22
C VAL A 181 -10.21 -4.31 -4.68
N LEU A 182 -11.27 -3.50 -4.55
CA LEU A 182 -11.23 -2.08 -4.92
C LEU A 182 -10.35 -1.31 -3.94
N THR A 183 -10.61 -1.42 -2.64
CA THR A 183 -9.92 -0.57 -1.67
C THR A 183 -8.50 -1.02 -1.41
N ILE A 184 -8.21 -2.32 -1.41
CA ILE A 184 -6.86 -2.85 -1.11
C ILE A 184 -6.07 -3.01 -2.41
N HIS A 185 -6.49 -3.91 -3.30
CA HIS A 185 -5.65 -4.25 -4.46
C HIS A 185 -5.60 -3.12 -5.49
N ALA A 186 -6.75 -2.55 -5.86
CA ALA A 186 -6.80 -1.39 -6.75
C ALA A 186 -6.20 -0.17 -6.05
N GLY A 187 -6.46 0.01 -4.75
CA GLY A 187 -5.82 1.02 -3.92
C GLY A 187 -4.29 1.02 -4.08
N HIS A 188 -3.61 -0.06 -3.75
CA HIS A 188 -2.15 -0.12 -3.91
C HIS A 188 -1.67 0.05 -5.36
N SER A 189 -2.37 -0.57 -6.32
CA SER A 189 -1.94 -0.56 -7.72
C SER A 189 -2.08 0.81 -8.36
N LEU A 190 -3.21 1.48 -8.12
CA LEU A 190 -3.50 2.82 -8.64
C LEU A 190 -2.67 3.89 -7.95
N ASP A 191 -2.34 3.72 -6.66
CA ASP A 191 -1.42 4.61 -5.96
C ASP A 191 -0.02 4.56 -6.58
N ALA A 192 0.49 3.35 -6.87
CA ALA A 192 1.78 3.17 -7.51
C ALA A 192 1.80 3.71 -8.96
N LEU A 193 0.72 3.50 -9.72
CA LEU A 193 0.54 4.07 -11.05
C LEU A 193 0.60 5.60 -11.00
N ALA A 194 -0.20 6.21 -10.11
CA ALA A 194 -0.24 7.67 -9.98
C ALA A 194 1.11 8.24 -9.53
N PHE A 195 1.81 7.54 -8.63
CA PHE A 195 3.15 7.92 -8.18
C PHE A 195 4.18 7.91 -9.33
N CYS A 196 4.14 6.91 -10.21
CA CYS A 196 5.11 6.76 -11.29
C CYS A 196 4.81 7.67 -12.50
N ILE A 197 3.54 7.80 -12.88
CA ILE A 197 3.16 8.36 -14.19
C ILE A 197 2.37 9.67 -14.05
N GLY A 198 1.68 9.90 -12.93
CA GLY A 198 0.90 11.11 -12.68
C GLY A 198 -0.54 10.83 -12.27
N ASP A 199 -1.20 11.86 -11.73
CA ASP A 199 -2.58 11.77 -11.28
C ASP A 199 -3.58 11.71 -12.45
N PHE A 200 -4.76 11.17 -12.17
CA PHE A 200 -5.88 11.13 -13.11
C PHE A 200 -6.48 12.53 -13.29
N ALA A 201 -6.70 12.95 -14.53
CA ALA A 201 -7.49 14.14 -14.87
C ALA A 201 -8.96 13.78 -15.13
N GLU A 202 -9.20 12.64 -15.78
CA GLU A 202 -10.54 12.08 -15.95
C GLU A 202 -10.52 10.55 -16.06
N LEU A 203 -11.60 9.92 -15.63
CA LEU A 203 -11.75 8.47 -15.68
C LEU A 203 -13.17 8.02 -15.98
N SER A 204 -13.25 6.81 -16.52
CA SER A 204 -14.45 5.96 -16.58
C SER A 204 -14.10 4.62 -15.95
N SER A 205 -15.10 3.92 -15.44
CA SER A 205 -14.86 2.63 -14.78
C SER A 205 -16.03 1.68 -14.91
N TYR A 206 -15.75 0.41 -14.66
CA TYR A 206 -16.74 -0.65 -14.52
C TYR A 206 -16.36 -1.54 -13.36
N LEU A 207 -17.29 -1.73 -12.41
CA LEU A 207 -17.09 -2.51 -11.20
C LEU A 207 -18.12 -3.63 -11.14
N THR A 208 -17.67 -4.87 -10.98
CA THR A 208 -18.56 -6.02 -10.78
C THR A 208 -18.13 -6.89 -9.62
N THR A 209 -19.11 -7.66 -9.13
CA THR A 209 -18.90 -8.80 -8.24
C THR A 209 -19.37 -10.02 -9.01
N GLN A 210 -18.45 -10.82 -9.53
CA GLN A 210 -18.75 -12.03 -10.28
C GLN A 210 -18.97 -13.22 -9.35
N LEU A 211 -18.18 -13.32 -8.28
CA LEU A 211 -18.36 -14.32 -7.23
C LEU A 211 -19.29 -13.76 -6.16
N LYS A 212 -20.57 -14.17 -6.21
CA LYS A 212 -21.61 -13.74 -5.25
C LYS A 212 -21.56 -14.46 -3.91
N THR A 213 -20.80 -15.54 -3.84
CA THR A 213 -20.69 -16.40 -2.66
C THR A 213 -19.25 -16.86 -2.51
N TRP A 214 -18.75 -16.85 -1.28
CA TRP A 214 -17.49 -17.50 -0.91
C TRP A 214 -17.75 -18.67 0.02
N HIS A 215 -17.00 -19.75 -0.19
CA HIS A 215 -16.93 -20.85 0.75
C HIS A 215 -15.85 -20.56 1.80
N VAL A 216 -16.23 -20.64 3.06
CA VAL A 216 -15.36 -20.39 4.22
C VAL A 216 -14.79 -21.73 4.71
N SER A 217 -13.49 -21.94 4.51
CA SER A 217 -12.89 -23.28 4.57
C SER A 217 -12.81 -23.89 5.98
N ASP A 218 -12.71 -23.07 7.02
CA ASP A 218 -12.60 -23.49 8.42
C ASP A 218 -13.96 -23.69 9.10
N THR A 219 -15.00 -22.97 8.68
CA THR A 219 -16.38 -23.16 9.17
C THR A 219 -17.21 -24.07 8.28
N ASN A 220 -16.76 -24.31 7.04
CA ASN A 220 -17.49 -25.02 5.99
C ASN A 220 -18.86 -24.39 5.69
N GLU A 221 -18.95 -23.06 5.81
CA GLU A 221 -20.14 -22.27 5.53
C GLU A 221 -19.96 -21.38 4.30
N ASP A 222 -21.06 -21.08 3.62
CA ASP A 222 -21.07 -20.15 2.50
C ASP A 222 -21.51 -18.75 2.98
N VAL A 223 -20.78 -17.72 2.57
CA VAL A 223 -21.10 -16.31 2.87
C VAL A 223 -21.42 -15.55 1.59
N ALA A 224 -22.40 -14.66 1.65
CA ALA A 224 -22.76 -13.77 0.54
C ALA A 224 -21.71 -12.65 0.38
N VAL A 225 -21.44 -12.27 -0.86
CA VAL A 225 -20.42 -11.30 -1.24
C VAL A 225 -21.03 -10.17 -2.07
N ASP A 226 -20.85 -8.93 -1.63
CA ASP A 226 -21.24 -7.71 -2.36
C ASP A 226 -20.07 -6.78 -2.69
N ALA A 227 -18.87 -7.10 -2.18
CA ALA A 227 -17.62 -6.47 -2.52
C ALA A 227 -17.27 -6.69 -4.01
N PRO A 228 -16.77 -5.67 -4.73
CA PRO A 228 -16.35 -5.84 -6.12
C PRO A 228 -15.11 -6.75 -6.20
N ASP A 229 -15.07 -7.62 -7.21
CA ASP A 229 -13.95 -8.50 -7.50
C ASP A 229 -13.29 -8.22 -8.86
N ASN A 230 -13.90 -7.37 -9.69
CA ASN A 230 -13.38 -6.89 -10.96
C ASN A 230 -13.55 -5.36 -11.03
N ILE A 231 -12.43 -4.67 -11.17
CA ILE A 231 -12.34 -3.21 -11.25
C ILE A 231 -11.63 -2.90 -12.57
N LEU A 232 -12.37 -2.30 -13.50
CA LEU A 232 -11.83 -1.76 -14.74
C LEU A 232 -11.84 -0.24 -14.66
N VAL A 233 -10.73 0.40 -14.98
CA VAL A 233 -10.60 1.86 -15.00
C VAL A 233 -9.88 2.26 -16.29
N ASN A 234 -10.46 3.19 -17.05
CA ASN A 234 -9.80 3.82 -18.20
C ASN A 234 -9.86 5.33 -18.03
N GLY A 235 -8.85 6.06 -18.51
CA GLY A 235 -8.82 7.51 -18.30
C GLY A 235 -7.68 8.22 -18.97
N LEU A 236 -7.57 9.50 -18.64
CA LEU A 236 -6.48 10.40 -19.04
C LEU A 236 -5.82 10.91 -17.76
N LEU A 237 -4.49 10.84 -17.70
CA LEU A 237 -3.71 11.48 -16.64
C LEU A 237 -3.52 12.97 -16.92
N GLU A 238 -3.17 13.75 -15.91
CA GLU A 238 -2.93 15.19 -16.03
C GLU A 238 -1.83 15.54 -17.05
N ASN A 239 -0.87 14.64 -17.28
CA ASN A 239 0.18 14.79 -18.29
C ASN A 239 -0.23 14.36 -19.71
N GLY A 240 -1.49 13.97 -19.92
CA GLY A 240 -2.01 13.51 -21.21
C GLY A 240 -1.78 12.03 -21.53
N CYS A 241 -1.17 11.26 -20.64
CA CYS A 241 -1.01 9.82 -20.82
C CYS A 241 -2.38 9.11 -20.71
N VAL A 242 -2.72 8.29 -21.71
CA VAL A 242 -3.95 7.48 -21.70
C VAL A 242 -3.72 6.21 -20.88
N ILE A 243 -4.66 5.84 -20.02
CA ILE A 243 -4.51 4.66 -19.16
C ILE A 243 -5.64 3.65 -19.36
N SER A 244 -5.29 2.37 -19.23
CA SER A 244 -6.22 1.28 -18.98
C SER A 244 -5.71 0.39 -17.85
N ALA A 245 -6.55 0.17 -16.84
CA ALA A 245 -6.23 -0.63 -15.67
C ALA A 245 -7.31 -1.69 -15.43
N HIS A 246 -6.91 -2.96 -15.26
CA HIS A 246 -7.81 -4.04 -14.85
C HIS A 246 -7.25 -4.75 -13.62
N ILE A 247 -7.96 -4.60 -12.52
CA ILE A 247 -7.65 -5.16 -11.20
C ILE A 247 -8.72 -6.20 -10.90
N GLY A 248 -8.33 -7.45 -10.64
CA GLY A 248 -9.27 -8.53 -10.38
C GLY A 248 -8.81 -9.54 -9.34
N SER A 249 -9.78 -10.26 -8.79
CA SER A 249 -9.56 -11.49 -8.03
C SER A 249 -10.20 -12.64 -8.78
N THR A 250 -9.43 -13.68 -9.09
CA THR A 250 -9.91 -14.81 -9.90
C THR A 250 -9.77 -16.12 -9.14
N PRO A 251 -10.68 -17.09 -9.35
CA PRO A 251 -10.48 -18.42 -8.78
C PRO A 251 -9.22 -19.12 -9.34
N GLY A 252 -8.86 -18.90 -10.60
CA GLY A 252 -7.71 -19.56 -11.22
C GLY A 252 -6.36 -18.98 -10.78
N PRO A 253 -5.24 -19.60 -11.25
CA PRO A 253 -3.92 -19.01 -11.13
C PRO A 253 -3.92 -17.58 -11.64
N ALA A 254 -3.31 -16.70 -10.87
CA ALA A 254 -3.30 -15.27 -11.17
C ALA A 254 -1.90 -14.79 -11.54
N SER A 255 -1.86 -13.72 -12.33
CA SER A 255 -0.63 -13.22 -12.97
C SER A 255 0.16 -12.22 -12.11
N GLY A 256 -0.34 -11.84 -10.95
CA GLY A 256 0.26 -10.81 -10.10
C GLY A 256 0.06 -9.41 -10.66
N TRP A 257 1.01 -8.52 -10.40
CA TRP A 257 0.99 -7.13 -10.85
C TRP A 257 1.84 -6.92 -12.11
N ARG A 258 1.33 -6.13 -13.04
CA ARG A 258 2.04 -5.72 -14.27
C ARG A 258 1.66 -4.30 -14.62
N MET A 259 2.65 -3.49 -14.97
CA MET A 259 2.44 -2.16 -15.53
C MET A 259 3.37 -1.93 -16.71
N HIS A 260 2.79 -1.58 -17.86
CA HIS A 260 3.50 -1.31 -19.09
C HIS A 260 3.26 0.14 -19.50
N VAL A 261 4.33 0.93 -19.53
CA VAL A 261 4.30 2.34 -19.92
C VAL A 261 4.98 2.49 -21.28
N PHE A 262 4.25 3.06 -22.23
CA PHE A 262 4.71 3.35 -23.58
C PHE A 262 4.94 4.84 -23.71
N GLY A 263 6.14 5.24 -24.12
CA GLY A 263 6.50 6.62 -24.38
C GLY A 263 7.00 6.86 -25.81
N SER A 264 7.31 8.11 -26.11
CA SER A 264 7.77 8.54 -27.45
C SER A 264 9.13 7.94 -27.86
N GLU A 265 10.00 7.68 -26.89
CA GLU A 265 11.38 7.20 -27.10
C GLU A 265 11.62 5.77 -26.63
N GLY A 266 10.66 5.14 -25.97
CA GLY A 266 10.81 3.78 -25.45
C GLY A 266 9.62 3.29 -24.66
N SER A 267 9.79 2.12 -24.05
CA SER A 267 8.81 1.50 -23.17
C SER A 267 9.47 0.94 -21.92
N LEU A 268 8.70 0.89 -20.84
CA LEU A 268 9.07 0.27 -19.56
C LEU A 268 7.99 -0.72 -19.15
N LEU A 269 8.42 -1.85 -18.61
CA LEU A 269 7.56 -2.92 -18.10
C LEU A 269 8.00 -3.31 -16.69
N GLY A 270 7.10 -3.12 -15.72
CA GLY A 270 7.23 -3.64 -14.37
C GLY A 270 6.40 -4.90 -14.17
N LEU A 271 6.96 -5.91 -13.52
CA LEU A 271 6.32 -7.20 -13.25
C LEU A 271 6.51 -7.63 -11.80
N SER A 272 5.46 -8.17 -11.18
CA SER A 272 5.54 -8.95 -9.94
C SER A 272 4.57 -10.11 -10.01
N THR A 273 4.95 -11.26 -9.46
CA THR A 273 4.03 -12.39 -9.29
C THR A 273 3.06 -12.21 -8.11
N LEU A 274 3.29 -11.18 -7.29
CA LEU A 274 2.46 -10.81 -6.13
C LEU A 274 1.88 -9.41 -6.31
N MET A 275 1.07 -8.97 -5.35
CA MET A 275 0.72 -7.56 -5.23
C MET A 275 1.90 -6.76 -4.62
N LEU A 276 1.96 -5.47 -4.93
CA LEU A 276 3.06 -4.57 -4.57
C LEU A 276 3.31 -4.40 -3.05
N GLN A 277 2.38 -4.83 -2.21
CA GLN A 277 2.60 -4.86 -0.76
C GLN A 277 3.56 -5.97 -0.34
N TYR A 278 3.56 -7.10 -1.05
CA TYR A 278 4.29 -8.31 -0.66
C TYR A 278 5.51 -8.59 -1.54
N GLY A 279 5.40 -8.25 -2.83
CA GLY A 279 6.41 -8.62 -3.84
C GLY A 279 7.30 -7.47 -4.26
N ASP A 280 8.56 -7.81 -4.51
CA ASP A 280 9.44 -6.99 -5.34
C ASP A 280 8.96 -7.03 -6.80
N ILE A 281 9.46 -6.08 -7.59
CA ILE A 281 9.20 -6.04 -9.02
C ILE A 281 10.48 -6.26 -9.81
N SER A 282 10.37 -6.94 -10.94
CA SER A 282 11.38 -6.92 -11.99
C SER A 282 11.06 -5.81 -12.98
N LEU A 283 12.09 -5.16 -13.50
CA LEU A 283 11.96 -4.09 -14.49
C LEU A 283 12.58 -4.49 -15.81
N TYR A 284 11.91 -4.11 -16.89
CA TYR A 284 12.41 -4.27 -18.23
C TYR A 284 12.18 -3.00 -19.02
N GLY A 285 13.03 -2.73 -20.01
CA GLY A 285 12.82 -1.61 -20.91
C GLY A 285 13.35 -1.86 -22.31
N ALA A 286 12.87 -1.03 -23.23
CA ALA A 286 13.37 -0.93 -24.59
C ALA A 286 13.35 0.54 -24.99
N ARG A 287 14.45 1.09 -25.49
CA ARG A 287 14.54 2.49 -25.93
C ARG A 287 15.16 2.61 -27.31
N LYS A 288 14.83 3.71 -27.99
CA LYS A 288 15.48 4.11 -29.24
C LYS A 288 16.89 4.63 -28.94
N GLU A 289 17.83 4.30 -29.81
CA GLU A 289 19.12 4.94 -29.93
C GLU A 289 19.29 5.52 -31.32
N LYS A 290 19.98 6.65 -31.38
CA LYS A 290 20.33 7.30 -32.63
C LYS A 290 21.48 6.54 -33.28
N VAL A 291 21.23 5.96 -34.45
CA VAL A 291 22.22 5.28 -35.29
C VAL A 291 22.31 6.04 -36.61
N GLY A 292 23.36 6.87 -36.74
CA GLY A 292 23.50 7.83 -37.84
C GLY A 292 22.39 8.89 -37.80
N ASP A 293 21.67 9.06 -38.92
CA ASP A 293 20.50 9.95 -39.03
C ASP A 293 19.17 9.24 -38.74
N SER A 294 19.21 7.99 -38.29
CA SER A 294 18.02 7.17 -37.99
C SER A 294 17.93 6.79 -36.51
N TYR A 295 16.74 6.47 -36.03
CA TYR A 295 16.52 5.88 -34.70
C TYR A 295 16.28 4.37 -34.84
N ARG A 296 16.94 3.55 -34.01
CA ARG A 296 16.70 2.10 -33.90
C ARG A 296 16.54 1.72 -32.44
N TYR A 297 15.70 0.74 -32.12
CA TYR A 297 15.65 0.21 -30.75
C TYR A 297 16.96 -0.50 -30.40
N LEU A 298 17.37 -0.42 -29.12
CA LEU A 298 18.43 -1.29 -28.59
C LEU A 298 18.11 -2.77 -28.86
N GLY A 299 19.12 -3.55 -29.23
CA GLY A 299 18.98 -4.99 -29.49
C GLY A 299 18.02 -5.34 -30.63
N SER A 300 17.28 -6.43 -30.49
CA SER A 300 16.27 -6.90 -31.45
C SER A 300 14.92 -6.14 -31.35
N GLY A 301 14.84 -5.07 -30.56
CA GLY A 301 13.57 -4.47 -30.13
C GLY A 301 12.87 -5.25 -29.02
N ALA A 302 13.54 -6.23 -28.41
CA ALA A 302 13.07 -6.96 -27.24
C ALA A 302 13.30 -6.15 -25.95
N PHE A 303 12.45 -6.39 -24.96
CA PHE A 303 12.63 -5.86 -23.61
C PHE A 303 13.89 -6.46 -22.96
N GLU A 304 14.78 -5.59 -22.48
CA GLU A 304 15.96 -5.97 -21.70
C GLU A 304 15.70 -5.73 -20.21
N GLU A 305 16.22 -6.62 -19.36
CA GLU A 305 16.09 -6.48 -17.91
C GLU A 305 16.92 -5.28 -17.41
N ILE A 306 16.31 -4.45 -16.57
CA ILE A 306 16.93 -3.28 -15.95
C ILE A 306 17.26 -3.62 -14.50
N SER A 307 18.53 -3.55 -14.15
CA SER A 307 18.99 -3.74 -12.77
C SER A 307 18.50 -2.60 -11.88
N ILE A 308 17.96 -2.94 -10.70
CA ILE A 308 17.50 -1.95 -9.72
C ILE A 308 18.70 -1.48 -8.87
N PRO A 309 19.07 -0.19 -8.90
CA PRO A 309 20.21 0.30 -8.14
C PRO A 309 19.98 0.26 -6.62
N ASN A 310 21.02 -0.07 -5.86
CA ASN A 310 20.95 -0.14 -4.39
C ASN A 310 20.67 1.23 -3.72
N GLN A 311 20.85 2.35 -4.43
CA GLN A 311 20.57 3.68 -3.90
C GLN A 311 19.11 3.87 -3.48
N HIS A 312 18.19 3.08 -4.05
CA HIS A 312 16.78 3.09 -3.69
C HIS A 312 16.47 2.32 -2.41
N ARG A 313 17.46 1.61 -1.83
CA ARG A 313 17.43 1.06 -0.48
C ARG A 313 18.07 2.05 0.49
N PHE A 314 17.26 2.73 1.29
CA PHE A 314 17.74 3.73 2.26
C PHE A 314 17.58 3.29 3.72
N VAL A 315 17.54 1.97 3.95
CA VAL A 315 17.54 1.31 5.26
C VAL A 315 18.72 0.35 5.37
N PRO A 316 19.17 0.01 6.59
CA PRO A 316 20.31 -0.90 6.78
C PRO A 316 20.13 -2.26 6.09
N ASP A 317 21.24 -2.90 5.72
CA ASP A 317 21.24 -4.25 5.15
C ASP A 317 20.72 -5.32 6.12
N SER A 318 20.67 -5.03 7.41
CA SER A 318 20.06 -5.88 8.43
C SER A 318 18.54 -5.99 8.33
N VAL A 319 17.86 -5.09 7.60
CA VAL A 319 16.42 -5.20 7.34
C VAL A 319 16.17 -6.37 6.38
N PRO A 320 15.32 -7.36 6.73
CA PRO A 320 15.02 -8.48 5.83
C PRO A 320 14.37 -8.02 4.51
N ASN A 321 14.65 -8.73 3.42
CA ASN A 321 13.94 -8.57 2.15
C ASN A 321 12.48 -9.07 2.26
N GLY A 322 11.68 -8.76 1.24
CA GLY A 322 10.25 -9.10 1.21
C GLY A 322 9.41 -8.10 2.01
N PRO A 323 8.32 -8.54 2.66
CA PRO A 323 7.38 -7.64 3.35
C PRO A 323 7.99 -6.59 4.30
N PRO A 324 9.04 -6.90 5.11
CA PRO A 324 9.61 -5.92 6.03
C PRO A 324 10.33 -4.75 5.35
N LEU A 325 10.89 -4.94 4.16
CA LEU A 325 11.78 -3.95 3.53
C LEU A 325 11.08 -2.62 3.29
N ASN A 326 9.95 -2.66 2.59
CA ASN A 326 9.24 -1.44 2.22
C ASN A 326 8.56 -0.80 3.43
N ILE A 327 8.14 -1.59 4.41
CA ILE A 327 7.63 -1.09 5.69
C ILE A 327 8.74 -0.37 6.49
N ALA A 328 9.95 -0.93 6.56
CA ALA A 328 11.08 -0.28 7.21
C ALA A 328 11.44 1.05 6.54
N GLN A 329 11.33 1.14 5.21
CA GLN A 329 11.56 2.38 4.49
C GLN A 329 10.48 3.44 4.78
N LEU A 330 9.22 3.05 4.95
CA LEU A 330 8.18 3.95 5.45
C LEU A 330 8.47 4.43 6.87
N TYR A 331 8.86 3.52 7.78
CA TYR A 331 9.32 3.91 9.12
C TYR A 331 10.51 4.87 9.06
N ARG A 332 11.48 4.65 8.18
CA ARG A 332 12.62 5.56 8.02
C ARG A 332 12.19 6.95 7.54
N ARG A 333 11.18 7.07 6.66
CA ARG A 333 10.59 8.37 6.32
C ARG A 333 9.93 9.02 7.53
N LEU A 334 9.17 8.24 8.31
CA LEU A 334 8.49 8.74 9.51
C LEU A 334 9.48 9.18 10.60
N SER A 335 10.56 8.44 10.85
CA SER A 335 11.58 8.85 11.82
C SER A 335 12.29 10.11 11.37
N ASN A 336 12.59 10.27 10.07
CA ASN A 336 13.17 11.51 9.55
C ASN A 336 12.25 12.72 9.78
N LYS A 337 10.92 12.55 9.62
CA LYS A 337 9.94 13.58 9.98
C LYS A 337 9.96 13.89 11.47
N ILE A 338 9.94 12.88 12.33
CA ILE A 338 9.90 13.05 13.79
C ILE A 338 11.18 13.71 14.33
N LEU A 339 12.34 13.29 13.82
CA LEU A 339 13.65 13.69 14.36
C LEU A 339 14.21 14.95 13.71
N PHE A 340 13.88 15.20 12.44
CA PHE A 340 14.50 16.26 11.62
C PHE A 340 13.51 17.12 10.85
N ASP A 341 12.20 16.95 11.05
CA ASP A 341 11.12 17.72 10.41
C ASP A 341 11.14 17.69 8.86
N THR A 342 11.68 16.61 8.26
CA THR A 342 11.70 16.47 6.80
C THR A 342 10.30 16.31 6.21
N PRO A 343 10.06 16.68 4.94
CA PRO A 343 8.81 16.34 4.25
C PRO A 343 8.48 14.85 4.35
N LEU A 344 7.19 14.53 4.52
CA LEU A 344 6.70 13.18 4.71
C LEU A 344 5.57 12.89 3.72
N GLU A 345 5.73 11.84 2.94
CA GLU A 345 4.70 11.29 2.05
C GLU A 345 4.96 9.78 1.93
N PRO A 346 3.93 8.91 1.98
CA PRO A 346 2.50 9.22 2.01
C PRO A 346 1.95 9.45 3.44
N ASP A 347 1.40 10.65 3.69
CA ASP A 347 0.71 11.01 4.92
C ASP A 347 -0.82 10.78 4.81
N PHE A 348 -1.60 11.17 5.81
CA PHE A 348 -3.06 11.03 5.77
C PHE A 348 -3.72 11.93 4.72
N LYS A 349 -3.13 13.08 4.36
CA LYS A 349 -3.65 13.92 3.27
C LYS A 349 -3.54 13.19 1.94
N HIS A 350 -2.42 12.53 1.70
CA HIS A 350 -2.24 11.67 0.54
C HIS A 350 -3.25 10.53 0.54
N ALA A 351 -3.40 9.84 1.67
CA ALA A 351 -4.38 8.75 1.80
C ALA A 351 -5.82 9.22 1.51
N LEU A 352 -6.20 10.42 1.96
CA LEU A 352 -7.52 11.01 1.69
C LEU A 352 -7.71 11.34 0.21
N LYS A 353 -6.70 11.91 -0.46
CA LYS A 353 -6.74 12.12 -1.93
C LYS A 353 -6.98 10.78 -2.63
N HIS A 354 -6.29 9.73 -2.19
CA HIS A 354 -6.43 8.40 -2.77
C HIS A 354 -7.79 7.76 -2.53
N HIS A 355 -8.36 7.90 -1.33
CA HIS A 355 -9.75 7.51 -1.04
C HIS A 355 -10.75 8.20 -1.97
N LYS A 356 -10.57 9.51 -2.23
CA LYS A 356 -11.44 10.26 -3.15
C LYS A 356 -11.34 9.75 -4.59
N LEU A 357 -10.16 9.32 -5.05
CA LEU A 357 -10.02 8.66 -6.34
C LEU A 357 -10.87 7.38 -6.41
N LEU A 358 -10.84 6.56 -5.35
CA LEU A 358 -11.67 5.35 -5.28
C LEU A 358 -13.17 5.66 -5.23
N ASP A 359 -13.59 6.74 -4.58
CA ASP A 359 -14.97 7.21 -4.63
C ASP A 359 -15.38 7.62 -6.05
N SER A 360 -14.53 8.37 -6.77
CA SER A 360 -14.79 8.74 -8.16
C SER A 360 -14.86 7.53 -9.09
N ILE A 361 -14.05 6.49 -8.84
CA ILE A 361 -14.15 5.20 -9.56
C ILE A 361 -15.50 4.53 -9.29
N GLN A 362 -16.01 4.55 -8.06
CA GLN A 362 -17.33 3.99 -7.77
C GLN A 362 -18.44 4.81 -8.42
N ASP A 363 -18.35 6.13 -8.39
CA ASP A 363 -19.33 7.04 -8.99
C ASP A 363 -19.38 6.90 -10.51
N ALA A 364 -18.23 6.79 -11.17
CA ALA A 364 -18.14 6.52 -12.61
C ALA A 364 -18.84 5.20 -12.98
N ALA A 365 -18.57 4.12 -12.26
CA ALA A 365 -19.19 2.82 -12.52
C ALA A 365 -20.70 2.83 -12.25
N LYS A 366 -21.15 3.52 -11.20
CA LYS A 366 -22.57 3.62 -10.85
C LYS A 366 -23.36 4.45 -11.87
N THR A 367 -22.76 5.52 -12.38
CA THR A 367 -23.45 6.46 -13.27
C THR A 367 -23.26 6.14 -14.75
N GLY A 368 -22.26 5.33 -15.10
CA GLY A 368 -21.85 5.08 -16.49
C GLY A 368 -21.25 6.31 -17.17
N ARG A 369 -20.79 7.30 -16.40
CA ARG A 369 -20.26 8.57 -16.91
C ARG A 369 -18.75 8.66 -16.72
N VAL A 370 -18.12 9.50 -17.52
CA VAL A 370 -16.75 9.98 -17.27
C VAL A 370 -16.80 10.98 -16.11
N ILE A 371 -15.90 10.83 -15.15
CA ILE A 371 -15.69 11.72 -14.01
C ILE A 371 -14.41 12.50 -14.24
N LYS A 372 -14.47 13.83 -14.10
CA LYS A 372 -13.31 14.72 -14.07
C LYS A 372 -12.89 14.97 -12.63
N LEU A 373 -11.60 14.97 -12.36
CA LEU A 373 -11.04 15.05 -11.00
C LEU A 373 -10.50 16.43 -10.65
#